data_AF-A0A0C2H0X8-F1
#
_entry.id   AF-A0A0C2H0X8-F1
#
_cell.length_a   1.000
_cell.length_b   1.000
_cell.length_c   1.000
_cell.angle_alpha   90.00
_cell.angle_beta   90.00
_cell.angle_gamma   90.00
#
_symmetry.space_group_name_H-M   'P 1'
#
loop_
_entity.id
_entity.type
_entity.pdbx_description
1 polymer ?
#
loop_
_entity_poly.entity_id
_entity_poly.type
_entity_poly.pdbx_seq_one_letter_code
_entity_poly.pdbx_strand_id
1 'polypeptide(L)'
;MKWWDDLWLNEGFASMIGLKANDVVDNSPLSRVTLFSAVRTHRIIVVYSGSTVDGRLAGQNFTLAEVIETWIYQQGFPILYVRKRPDGKVQVTQEIYSVSYRIHHVNGVQWKIPLFLRDPRTLKPIVKWLVENSTDFLRDIAEVLDLGKDTVLDREGRSFVRIRYDAELYQNIAARLHADVNCIPVAARDLRGTVYTRVCLNGHPACVEYAQQLLRMLRASCEDSMLSNKTCNTIPPYLRQPIYSTAVMYGDDDLFEFMYSKWKLEMYQTERERIWIALGASKRKEHIHRVFDGLFFNDVPVDLRPMCAGYVRLVIKGIIYDRV
;
A
#
# COMPACT_ATOMS: atom_id res chain seq x y z
N MET A 1 -4.67 -31.71 -8.56
CA MET A 1 -5.75 -30.69 -8.60
C MET A 1 -5.93 -30.11 -7.20
N LYS A 2 -5.37 -28.93 -6.95
CA LYS A 2 -5.74 -28.03 -5.84
C LYS A 2 -5.46 -26.62 -6.35
N TRP A 3 -6.46 -26.02 -7.00
CA TRP A 3 -6.36 -24.70 -7.65
C TRP A 3 -7.07 -23.60 -6.83
N TRP A 4 -7.53 -23.92 -5.61
CA TRP A 4 -8.41 -23.10 -4.78
C TRP A 4 -7.69 -22.36 -3.63
N ASP A 5 -6.37 -22.34 -3.60
CA ASP A 5 -5.64 -21.81 -2.43
C ASP A 5 -5.45 -20.27 -2.45
N ASP A 6 -5.89 -19.57 -3.51
CA ASP A 6 -5.98 -18.09 -3.57
C ASP A 6 -7.43 -17.58 -3.42
N LEU A 7 -8.23 -18.28 -2.60
CA LEU A 7 -9.64 -18.00 -2.30
C LEU A 7 -9.88 -16.51 -1.99
N TRP A 8 -8.98 -15.83 -1.29
CA TRP A 8 -9.13 -14.43 -0.87
C TRP A 8 -9.11 -13.42 -2.03
N LEU A 9 -8.34 -13.66 -3.09
CA LEU A 9 -8.28 -12.77 -4.26
C LEU A 9 -9.54 -12.92 -5.11
N ASN A 10 -9.96 -14.16 -5.31
CA ASN A 10 -11.17 -14.50 -6.06
C ASN A 10 -12.43 -14.09 -5.31
N GLU A 11 -12.47 -14.21 -3.98
CA GLU A 11 -13.55 -13.70 -3.12
C GLU A 11 -13.59 -12.17 -3.11
N GLY A 12 -12.45 -11.48 -3.13
CA GLY A 12 -12.40 -10.01 -3.22
C GLY A 12 -12.99 -9.49 -4.53
N PHE A 13 -12.69 -10.16 -5.65
CA PHE A 13 -13.28 -9.86 -6.95
C PHE A 13 -14.75 -10.33 -7.05
N ALA A 14 -15.10 -11.52 -6.56
CA ALA A 14 -16.48 -12.02 -6.56
C ALA A 14 -17.39 -11.15 -5.67
N SER A 15 -16.91 -10.68 -4.53
CA SER A 15 -17.63 -9.74 -3.65
C SER A 15 -17.84 -8.37 -4.33
N MET A 16 -16.92 -7.93 -5.20
CA MET A 16 -17.13 -6.75 -6.05
C MET A 16 -18.33 -6.92 -6.98
N ILE A 17 -18.40 -8.06 -7.66
CA ILE A 17 -19.44 -8.35 -8.67
C ILE A 17 -20.79 -8.64 -8.00
N GLY A 18 -20.80 -9.36 -6.88
CA GLY A 18 -22.03 -9.71 -6.14
C GLY A 18 -22.81 -8.49 -5.64
N LEU A 19 -22.13 -7.47 -5.11
CA LEU A 19 -22.79 -6.22 -4.68
C LEU A 19 -23.45 -5.46 -5.85
N LYS A 20 -22.85 -5.54 -7.03
CA LYS A 20 -23.35 -4.91 -8.26
C LYS A 20 -24.53 -5.62 -8.90
N ALA A 21 -24.55 -6.96 -8.84
CA ALA A 21 -25.73 -7.73 -9.26
C ALA A 21 -26.94 -7.36 -8.41
N ASN A 22 -26.73 -7.11 -7.11
CA ASN A 22 -27.79 -6.68 -6.19
C ASN A 22 -28.32 -5.27 -6.54
N ASP A 23 -27.44 -4.32 -6.88
CA ASP A 23 -27.83 -2.96 -7.29
C ASP A 23 -28.59 -2.91 -8.63
N VAL A 24 -28.41 -3.91 -9.51
CA VAL A 24 -29.16 -4.03 -10.77
C VAL A 24 -30.55 -4.63 -10.55
N VAL A 25 -30.71 -5.45 -9.50
CA VAL A 25 -31.98 -6.12 -9.16
C VAL A 25 -32.88 -5.24 -8.30
N ASP A 26 -32.34 -4.45 -7.37
CA ASP A 26 -33.12 -3.59 -6.48
C ASP A 26 -32.92 -2.10 -6.78
N ASN A 27 -33.94 -1.47 -7.36
CA ASN A 27 -33.96 -0.05 -7.70
C ASN A 27 -34.24 0.84 -6.45
N SER A 28 -33.47 0.70 -5.36
CA SER A 28 -33.70 1.47 -4.10
C SER A 28 -32.41 1.93 -3.36
N PRO A 29 -32.48 3.01 -2.55
CA PRO A 29 -31.30 3.76 -2.08
C PRO A 29 -30.75 3.31 -0.70
N LEU A 30 -31.01 2.09 -0.25
CA LEU A 30 -30.79 1.66 1.15
C LEU A 30 -29.75 0.55 1.31
N SER A 31 -28.45 0.87 1.23
CA SER A 31 -27.38 -0.02 1.73
C SER A 31 -26.08 0.71 2.12
N ARG A 32 -26.16 1.77 2.92
CA ARG A 32 -24.96 2.52 3.39
C ARG A 32 -24.20 1.91 4.58
N VAL A 33 -24.52 0.68 5.04
CA VAL A 33 -23.90 0.13 6.26
C VAL A 33 -23.57 -1.36 6.12
N THR A 34 -22.48 -1.71 5.41
CA THR A 34 -21.68 -2.89 5.75
C THR A 34 -20.30 -2.92 5.04
N LEU A 35 -19.26 -3.23 5.82
CA LEU A 35 -17.97 -3.85 5.45
C LEU A 35 -16.89 -3.03 4.71
N PHE A 36 -15.87 -2.66 5.48
CA PHE A 36 -14.66 -1.89 5.13
C PHE A 36 -13.72 -2.52 4.08
N SER A 37 -13.93 -3.79 3.68
CA SER A 37 -13.20 -4.45 2.59
C SER A 37 -13.86 -4.28 1.22
N ALA A 38 -15.17 -4.01 1.17
CA ALA A 38 -15.96 -3.90 -0.06
C ALA A 38 -16.01 -2.49 -0.67
N VAL A 39 -15.63 -1.46 0.11
CA VAL A 39 -15.79 -0.05 -0.29
C VAL A 39 -14.83 0.37 -1.42
N ARG A 40 -13.68 -0.31 -1.59
CA ARG A 40 -12.73 0.01 -2.67
C ARG A 40 -13.23 -0.41 -4.06
N THR A 41 -14.12 -1.41 -4.12
CA THR A 41 -14.52 -2.10 -5.35
C THR A 41 -15.84 -1.59 -5.95
N HIS A 42 -16.62 -0.82 -5.19
CA HIS A 42 -17.90 -0.25 -5.64
C HIS A 42 -17.76 0.79 -6.78
N ARG A 43 -16.57 1.38 -6.98
CA ARG A 43 -16.37 2.53 -7.88
C ARG A 43 -15.84 2.22 -9.28
N ILE A 44 -15.36 1.00 -9.53
CA ILE A 44 -14.84 0.61 -10.86
C ILE A 44 -16.00 0.59 -11.87
N ILE A 45 -17.13 -0.04 -11.54
CA ILE A 45 -18.22 -0.28 -12.51
C ILE A 45 -19.22 0.90 -12.59
N VAL A 46 -19.28 1.82 -11.61
CA VAL A 46 -20.15 3.02 -11.68
C VAL A 46 -19.71 3.98 -12.80
N VAL A 47 -18.45 3.91 -13.23
CA VAL A 47 -17.98 4.65 -14.42
C VAL A 47 -18.45 4.01 -15.73
N TYR A 48 -18.82 2.72 -15.74
CA TYR A 48 -19.04 1.96 -16.98
C TYR A 48 -20.48 1.54 -17.26
N SER A 49 -21.41 1.67 -16.31
CA SER A 49 -22.82 1.30 -16.54
C SER A 49 -23.57 2.22 -17.53
N GLY A 50 -22.92 3.27 -18.06
CA GLY A 50 -23.48 4.18 -19.06
C GLY A 50 -22.62 4.38 -20.31
N SER A 51 -21.64 3.51 -20.60
CA SER A 51 -20.65 3.76 -21.65
C SER A 51 -20.28 2.52 -22.46
N THR A 52 -21.28 1.69 -22.80
CA THR A 52 -21.12 0.70 -23.85
C THR A 52 -21.76 1.21 -25.15
N VAL A 53 -21.04 1.09 -26.26
CA VAL A 53 -21.53 1.39 -27.62
C VAL A 53 -21.39 0.09 -28.41
N ASP A 54 -22.50 -0.42 -28.93
CA ASP A 54 -22.55 -1.69 -29.68
C ASP A 54 -21.93 -2.89 -28.94
N GLY A 55 -22.15 -2.95 -27.62
CA GLY A 55 -21.62 -4.02 -26.75
C GLY A 55 -20.13 -3.90 -26.38
N ARG A 56 -19.42 -2.90 -26.91
CA ARG A 56 -18.02 -2.59 -26.58
C ARG A 56 -17.93 -1.42 -25.61
N LEU A 57 -16.82 -1.32 -24.88
CA LEU A 57 -16.57 -0.16 -24.02
C LEU A 57 -16.33 1.09 -24.88
N ALA A 58 -16.89 2.23 -24.49
CA ALA A 58 -16.82 3.47 -25.26
C ALA A 58 -15.36 3.85 -25.58
N GLY A 59 -15.08 4.02 -26.87
CA GLY A 59 -13.74 4.35 -27.37
C GLY A 59 -12.72 3.20 -27.31
N GLN A 60 -13.15 1.97 -27.05
CA GLN A 60 -12.30 0.77 -27.02
C GLN A 60 -12.77 -0.28 -28.03
N ASN A 61 -11.85 -1.15 -28.45
CA ASN A 61 -12.14 -2.26 -29.37
C ASN A 61 -12.53 -3.56 -28.66
N PHE A 62 -12.57 -3.57 -27.33
CA PHE A 62 -12.92 -4.72 -26.49
C PHE A 62 -14.20 -4.48 -25.66
N THR A 63 -14.82 -5.58 -25.29
CA THR A 63 -16.03 -5.68 -24.47
C THR A 63 -15.70 -5.71 -22.98
N LEU A 64 -16.71 -5.51 -22.13
CA LEU A 64 -16.56 -5.71 -20.69
C LEU A 64 -16.22 -7.18 -20.35
N ALA A 65 -16.76 -8.14 -21.10
CA ALA A 65 -16.48 -9.55 -20.91
C ALA A 65 -14.98 -9.84 -21.10
N GLU A 66 -14.38 -9.35 -22.19
CA GLU A 66 -12.94 -9.50 -22.45
C GLU A 66 -12.07 -8.85 -21.36
N VAL A 67 -12.53 -7.76 -20.72
CA VAL A 67 -11.84 -7.22 -19.55
C VAL A 67 -11.91 -8.23 -18.41
N ILE A 68 -13.12 -8.63 -18.02
CA ILE A 68 -13.37 -9.54 -16.89
C ILE A 68 -12.63 -10.88 -17.05
N GLU A 69 -12.54 -11.41 -18.28
CA GLU A 69 -11.82 -12.64 -18.58
C GLU A 69 -10.34 -12.57 -18.17
N THR A 70 -9.67 -11.44 -18.44
CA THR A 70 -8.29 -11.21 -17.99
C THR A 70 -8.14 -11.10 -16.47
N TRP A 71 -9.22 -10.97 -15.71
CA TRP A 71 -9.15 -10.91 -14.24
C TRP A 71 -9.58 -12.22 -13.57
N ILE A 72 -10.49 -12.98 -14.18
CA ILE A 72 -11.06 -14.20 -13.58
C ILE A 72 -10.28 -15.45 -14.01
N TYR A 73 -9.89 -15.56 -15.28
CA TYR A 73 -9.41 -16.82 -15.84
C TYR A 73 -7.89 -16.99 -15.83
N GLN A 74 -7.14 -16.00 -15.31
CA GLN A 74 -5.70 -16.07 -15.18
C GLN A 74 -5.26 -15.98 -13.72
N GLN A 75 -4.25 -16.78 -13.37
CA GLN A 75 -3.69 -16.79 -12.04
C GLN A 75 -2.77 -15.59 -11.81
N GLY A 76 -2.85 -15.00 -10.63
CA GLY A 76 -1.94 -13.95 -10.17
C GLY A 76 -2.61 -12.58 -10.10
N PHE A 77 -1.80 -11.55 -10.00
CA PHE A 77 -2.25 -10.19 -9.74
C PHE A 77 -1.30 -9.19 -10.41
N PRO A 78 -1.79 -8.13 -11.06
CA PRO A 78 -0.91 -7.18 -11.74
C PRO A 78 -0.13 -6.29 -10.79
N ILE A 79 1.15 -6.09 -11.11
CA ILE A 79 1.97 -4.99 -10.60
C ILE A 79 2.32 -4.04 -11.74
N LEU A 80 2.11 -2.74 -11.51
CA LEU A 80 2.52 -1.66 -12.39
C LEU A 80 3.86 -1.09 -11.95
N TYR A 81 4.80 -0.94 -12.88
CA TYR A 81 6.02 -0.19 -12.67
C TYR A 81 5.90 1.19 -13.28
N VAL A 82 6.19 2.22 -12.51
CA VAL A 82 6.07 3.62 -12.91
C VAL A 82 7.45 4.26 -12.84
N ARG A 83 7.95 4.74 -13.97
CA ARG A 83 9.25 5.41 -14.09
C ARG A 83 9.09 6.84 -14.60
N LYS A 84 9.87 7.76 -14.06
CA LYS A 84 9.88 9.15 -14.51
C LYS A 84 10.63 9.27 -15.84
N ARG A 85 10.09 10.08 -16.74
CA ARG A 85 10.73 10.41 -18.01
C ARG A 85 11.35 11.82 -17.97
N PRO A 86 12.37 12.11 -18.80
CA PRO A 86 12.97 13.44 -18.89
C PRO A 86 12.00 14.56 -19.31
N ASP A 87 10.95 14.20 -20.06
CA ASP A 87 9.89 15.11 -20.52
C ASP A 87 8.86 15.47 -19.43
N GLY A 88 9.04 14.97 -18.20
CA GLY A 88 8.14 15.21 -17.06
C GLY A 88 6.95 14.24 -17.00
N LYS A 89 6.76 13.38 -17.99
CA LYS A 89 5.72 12.33 -17.99
C LYS A 89 6.20 11.08 -17.24
N VAL A 90 5.33 10.08 -17.14
CA VAL A 90 5.67 8.78 -16.57
C VAL A 90 5.52 7.67 -17.61
N GLN A 91 6.45 6.72 -17.57
CA GLN A 91 6.39 5.46 -18.30
C GLN A 91 5.76 4.40 -17.38
N VAL A 92 4.75 3.68 -17.87
CA VAL A 92 4.05 2.64 -17.11
C VAL A 92 4.11 1.30 -17.83
N THR A 93 4.54 0.26 -17.12
CA THR A 93 4.51 -1.14 -17.58
C THR A 93 3.78 -2.03 -16.60
N GLN A 94 3.23 -3.15 -17.08
CA GLN A 94 2.60 -4.17 -16.23
C GLN A 94 3.34 -5.50 -16.26
N GLU A 95 3.36 -6.19 -15.12
CA GLU A 95 3.84 -7.56 -14.98
C GLU A 95 2.97 -8.34 -13.97
N ILE A 96 3.06 -9.66 -13.98
CA ILE A 96 2.51 -10.49 -12.90
C ILE A 96 3.29 -10.28 -11.59
N TYR A 97 2.58 -9.98 -10.51
CA TYR A 97 3.15 -9.90 -9.18
C TYR A 97 3.51 -11.30 -8.68
N SER A 98 4.81 -11.58 -8.56
CA SER A 98 5.31 -12.80 -7.94
C SER A 98 6.04 -12.52 -6.62
N VAL A 99 5.72 -13.30 -5.59
CA VAL A 99 6.42 -13.30 -4.29
C VAL A 99 7.57 -14.31 -4.27
N SER A 100 7.54 -15.31 -5.16
CA SER A 100 8.47 -16.43 -5.22
C SER A 100 9.27 -16.38 -6.52
N TYR A 101 10.61 -16.33 -6.41
CA TYR A 101 11.52 -16.47 -7.56
C TYR A 101 11.36 -17.79 -8.32
N ARG A 102 10.55 -18.75 -7.82
CA ARG A 102 10.28 -20.05 -8.47
C ARG A 102 9.03 -20.08 -9.33
N ILE A 103 8.21 -19.03 -9.32
CA ILE A 103 7.21 -18.88 -10.38
C ILE A 103 8.01 -18.38 -11.57
N HIS A 104 8.46 -19.34 -12.39
CA HIS A 104 8.94 -19.08 -13.73
C HIS A 104 8.07 -17.98 -14.34
N HIS A 105 8.71 -16.95 -14.89
CA HIS A 105 8.07 -15.94 -15.71
C HIS A 105 7.13 -16.65 -16.68
N VAL A 106 5.83 -16.72 -16.34
CA VAL A 106 4.82 -17.13 -17.30
C VAL A 106 4.75 -15.93 -18.22
N ASN A 107 5.63 -15.95 -19.22
CA ASN A 107 5.75 -14.89 -20.21
C ASN A 107 4.36 -14.71 -20.83
N GLY A 108 3.81 -13.50 -20.73
CA GLY A 108 2.60 -13.11 -21.44
C GLY A 108 1.32 -12.95 -20.62
N VAL A 109 1.30 -13.22 -19.30
CA VAL A 109 0.09 -12.92 -18.50
C VAL A 109 -0.01 -11.41 -18.27
N GLN A 110 -1.00 -10.79 -18.89
CA GLN A 110 -1.27 -9.36 -18.80
C GLN A 110 -2.76 -9.12 -18.60
N TRP A 111 -3.11 -7.97 -18.04
CA TRP A 111 -4.48 -7.60 -17.71
C TRP A 111 -4.91 -6.40 -18.55
N LYS A 112 -6.21 -6.33 -18.86
CA LYS A 112 -6.82 -5.07 -19.29
C LYS A 112 -7.13 -4.23 -18.04
N ILE A 113 -6.27 -3.24 -17.77
CA ILE A 113 -6.30 -2.47 -16.53
C ILE A 113 -6.84 -1.05 -16.79
N PRO A 114 -7.96 -0.66 -16.17
CA PRO A 114 -8.40 0.73 -16.19
C PRO A 114 -7.57 1.56 -15.19
N LEU A 115 -6.87 2.56 -15.69
CA LEU A 115 -6.17 3.57 -14.90
C LEU A 115 -7.06 4.80 -14.76
N PHE A 116 -7.44 5.12 -13.53
CA PHE A 116 -8.25 6.29 -13.21
C PHE A 116 -7.33 7.50 -12.99
N LEU A 117 -7.37 8.43 -13.95
CA LEU A 117 -6.54 9.64 -13.96
C LEU A 117 -7.42 10.89 -13.98
N ARG A 118 -6.78 12.05 -14.03
CA ARG A 118 -7.43 13.32 -14.31
C ARG A 118 -6.78 13.95 -15.54
N ASP A 119 -7.60 14.55 -16.39
CA ASP A 119 -7.08 15.33 -17.52
C ASP A 119 -6.18 16.46 -16.99
N PRO A 120 -4.92 16.60 -17.46
CA PRO A 120 -3.96 17.57 -16.93
C PRO A 120 -4.43 19.03 -17.01
N ARG A 121 -5.34 19.35 -17.94
CA ARG A 121 -5.81 20.72 -18.22
C ARG A 121 -7.12 21.01 -17.52
N THR A 122 -8.10 20.11 -17.63
CA THR A 122 -9.46 20.31 -17.15
C THR A 122 -9.72 19.72 -15.76
N LEU A 123 -8.81 18.88 -15.25
CA LEU A 123 -8.91 18.12 -14.00
C LEU A 123 -10.14 17.18 -13.93
N LYS A 124 -10.85 16.99 -15.05
CA LYS A 124 -11.97 16.04 -15.13
C LYS A 124 -11.44 14.60 -15.03
N PRO A 125 -12.16 13.69 -14.37
CA PRO A 125 -11.78 12.28 -14.34
C PRO A 125 -11.70 11.71 -15.75
N ILE A 126 -10.64 10.98 -16.04
CA ILE A 126 -10.45 10.23 -17.29
C ILE A 126 -10.03 8.80 -16.96
N VAL A 127 -10.31 7.88 -17.88
CA VAL A 127 -9.80 6.51 -17.79
C VAL A 127 -8.87 6.28 -18.97
N LYS A 128 -7.65 5.84 -18.68
CA LYS A 128 -6.73 5.28 -19.67
C LYS A 128 -6.61 3.78 -19.46
N TRP A 129 -6.68 3.01 -20.53
CA TRP A 129 -6.56 1.55 -20.46
C TRP A 129 -5.13 1.13 -20.75
N LEU A 130 -4.56 0.30 -19.87
CA LEU A 130 -3.43 -0.56 -20.24
C LEU A 130 -4.02 -1.84 -20.80
N VAL A 131 -3.69 -2.15 -22.05
CA VAL A 131 -4.15 -3.37 -22.72
C VAL A 131 -3.01 -4.37 -22.81
N GLU A 132 -3.34 -5.64 -23.02
CA GLU A 132 -2.34 -6.67 -23.27
C GLU A 132 -1.47 -6.30 -24.49
N ASN A 133 -0.20 -6.65 -24.42
CA ASN A 133 0.87 -6.34 -25.36
C ASN A 133 1.14 -4.84 -25.61
N SER A 134 0.46 -3.92 -24.90
CA SER A 134 0.79 -2.48 -24.95
C SER A 134 2.04 -2.12 -24.14
N THR A 135 2.53 -3.04 -23.30
CA THR A 135 3.73 -2.84 -22.51
C THR A 135 4.58 -4.10 -22.52
N ASP A 136 5.88 -3.96 -22.73
CA ASP A 136 6.88 -5.03 -22.66
C ASP A 136 8.16 -4.44 -22.07
N PHE A 137 8.49 -4.87 -20.85
CA PHE A 137 9.68 -4.41 -20.15
C PHE A 137 10.98 -4.76 -20.89
N LEU A 138 11.06 -5.94 -21.49
CA LEU A 138 12.26 -6.41 -22.19
C LEU A 138 12.47 -5.68 -23.51
N ARG A 139 11.39 -5.20 -24.13
CA ARG A 139 11.42 -4.43 -25.38
C ARG A 139 11.32 -2.91 -25.16
N ASP A 140 11.33 -2.44 -23.92
CA ASP A 140 11.11 -1.04 -23.52
C ASP A 140 9.83 -0.42 -24.12
N ILE A 141 8.81 -1.25 -24.35
CA ILE A 141 7.49 -0.81 -24.80
C ILE A 141 6.69 -0.46 -23.55
N ALA A 142 6.16 0.75 -23.49
CA ALA A 142 5.42 1.20 -22.33
C ALA A 142 4.44 2.31 -22.67
N GLU A 143 3.38 2.41 -21.88
CA GLU A 143 2.42 3.49 -22.00
C GLU A 143 2.98 4.74 -21.32
N VAL A 144 3.01 5.85 -22.07
CA VAL A 144 3.46 7.15 -21.57
C VAL A 144 2.25 7.96 -21.13
N LEU A 145 2.21 8.31 -19.84
CA LEU A 145 1.10 9.00 -19.22
C LEU A 145 1.54 10.37 -18.70
N ASP A 146 0.69 11.37 -18.92
CA ASP A 146 0.84 12.68 -18.32
C ASP A 146 -0.04 12.76 -17.07
N LEU A 147 0.59 12.79 -15.89
CA LEU A 147 -0.11 12.92 -14.62
C LEU A 147 -0.48 14.39 -14.30
N GLY A 148 0.01 15.35 -15.09
CA GLY A 148 -0.21 16.77 -14.87
C GLY A 148 0.21 17.20 -13.45
N LYS A 149 -0.77 17.65 -12.66
CA LYS A 149 -0.55 18.07 -11.27
C LYS A 149 -0.56 16.90 -10.27
N ASP A 150 -0.99 15.72 -10.67
CA ASP A 150 -1.08 14.58 -9.77
C ASP A 150 0.28 13.99 -9.41
N THR A 151 0.46 13.73 -8.12
CA THR A 151 1.72 13.21 -7.55
C THR A 151 1.88 11.71 -7.79
N VAL A 152 0.79 10.97 -7.95
CA VAL A 152 0.77 9.50 -7.97
C VAL A 152 -0.19 8.99 -9.03
N LEU A 153 0.13 7.84 -9.61
CA LEU A 153 -0.77 7.07 -10.44
C LEU A 153 -1.92 6.54 -9.58
N ASP A 154 -3.14 6.53 -10.13
CA ASP A 154 -4.36 6.13 -9.43
C ASP A 154 -4.53 6.86 -8.09
N ARG A 155 -4.58 8.19 -8.17
CA ARG A 155 -4.71 9.14 -7.04
C ARG A 155 -5.74 8.69 -6.00
N GLU A 156 -6.86 8.13 -6.45
CA GLU A 156 -7.98 7.74 -5.61
C GLU A 156 -7.97 6.25 -5.21
N GLY A 157 -6.94 5.48 -5.59
CA GLY A 157 -6.80 4.05 -5.25
C GLY A 157 -7.96 3.20 -5.78
N ARG A 158 -8.43 3.47 -6.98
CA ARG A 158 -9.58 2.81 -7.61
C ARG A 158 -9.20 1.57 -8.42
N SER A 159 -7.96 1.46 -8.87
CA SER A 159 -7.47 0.33 -9.64
C SER A 159 -7.08 -0.81 -8.71
N PHE A 160 -7.54 -2.04 -9.00
CA PHE A 160 -7.17 -3.23 -8.23
C PHE A 160 -5.79 -3.75 -8.68
N VAL A 161 -4.74 -2.96 -8.43
CA VAL A 161 -3.36 -3.22 -8.87
C VAL A 161 -2.37 -2.85 -7.76
N ARG A 162 -1.16 -3.40 -7.82
CA ARG A 162 -0.03 -2.87 -7.03
C ARG A 162 0.76 -1.90 -7.89
N ILE A 163 1.18 -0.76 -7.32
CA ILE A 163 1.99 0.22 -8.05
C ILE A 163 3.38 0.31 -7.41
N ARG A 164 4.42 0.27 -8.23
CA ARG A 164 5.82 0.44 -7.84
C ARG A 164 6.45 1.59 -8.61
N TYR A 165 6.77 2.64 -7.88
CA TYR A 165 7.49 3.79 -8.42
C TYR A 165 9.01 3.53 -8.46
N ASP A 166 9.74 4.27 -9.27
CA ASP A 166 11.20 4.35 -9.18
C ASP A 166 11.65 5.14 -7.93
N ALA A 167 12.96 5.14 -7.68
CA ALA A 167 13.53 5.77 -6.48
C ALA A 167 13.27 7.29 -6.44
N GLU A 168 13.41 7.98 -7.57
CA GLU A 168 13.22 9.44 -7.65
C GLU A 168 11.76 9.82 -7.39
N LEU A 169 10.81 9.10 -7.98
CA LEU A 169 9.38 9.31 -7.73
C LEU A 169 9.02 9.00 -6.28
N TYR A 170 9.56 7.94 -5.68
CA TYR A 170 9.34 7.68 -4.24
C TYR A 170 9.81 8.84 -3.35
N GLN A 171 10.98 9.41 -3.65
CA GLN A 171 11.49 10.59 -2.92
C GLN A 171 10.59 11.81 -3.13
N ASN A 172 10.17 12.08 -4.36
CA ASN A 172 9.26 13.20 -4.67
C ASN A 172 7.89 13.05 -3.98
N ILE A 173 7.33 11.84 -3.97
CA ILE A 173 6.07 11.53 -3.28
C ILE A 173 6.25 11.73 -1.77
N ALA A 174 7.36 11.27 -1.19
CA ALA A 174 7.66 11.44 0.23
C ALA A 174 7.82 12.91 0.62
N ALA A 175 8.56 13.69 -0.16
CA ALA A 175 8.75 15.13 0.06
C ALA A 175 7.40 15.88 0.04
N ARG A 176 6.53 15.59 -0.94
CA ARG A 176 5.18 16.19 -1.00
C ARG A 176 4.30 15.76 0.17
N LEU A 177 4.35 14.50 0.58
CA LEU A 177 3.60 14.00 1.73
C LEU A 177 4.10 14.56 3.07
N HIS A 178 5.37 14.94 3.14
CA HIS A 178 5.95 15.59 4.30
C HIS A 178 5.52 17.06 4.38
N ALA A 179 5.49 17.77 3.24
CA ALA A 179 4.99 19.14 3.16
C ALA A 179 3.48 19.26 3.39
N ASP A 180 2.69 18.35 2.81
CA ASP A 180 1.25 18.27 2.99
C ASP A 180 0.79 16.81 3.08
N VAL A 181 0.42 16.42 4.30
CA VAL A 181 -0.08 15.07 4.59
C VAL A 181 -1.44 14.80 3.95
N ASN A 182 -2.10 15.75 3.29
CA ASN A 182 -3.37 15.57 2.58
C ASN A 182 -3.25 15.65 1.06
N CYS A 183 -2.04 15.84 0.52
CA CYS A 183 -1.82 16.01 -0.93
C CYS A 183 -2.25 14.80 -1.78
N ILE A 184 -2.25 13.60 -1.17
CA ILE A 184 -2.77 12.35 -1.71
C ILE A 184 -4.11 12.06 -1.01
N PRO A 185 -5.17 11.66 -1.71
CA PRO A 185 -6.42 11.31 -1.06
C PRO A 185 -6.25 10.20 -0.04
N VAL A 186 -7.09 10.28 1.00
CA VAL A 186 -7.23 9.27 2.05
C VAL A 186 -7.61 7.90 1.46
N ALA A 187 -8.19 7.85 0.26
CA ALA A 187 -8.47 6.60 -0.45
C ALA A 187 -7.18 5.81 -0.80
N ALA A 188 -6.05 6.50 -1.03
CA ALA A 188 -4.74 5.92 -1.29
C ALA A 188 -3.85 5.76 -0.02
N ARG A 189 -4.47 5.51 1.14
CA ARG A 189 -3.80 5.29 2.45
C ARG A 189 -2.64 4.30 2.39
N ASP A 190 -2.81 3.18 1.67
CA ASP A 190 -1.79 2.12 1.60
C ASP A 190 -0.51 2.61 0.92
N LEU A 191 -0.65 3.48 -0.09
CA LEU A 191 0.49 4.07 -0.78
C LEU A 191 1.26 4.99 0.17
N ARG A 192 0.57 5.86 0.92
CA ARG A 192 1.21 6.77 1.88
C ARG A 192 2.03 6.02 2.91
N GLY A 193 1.41 5.05 3.58
CA GLY A 193 2.10 4.21 4.56
C GLY A 193 3.27 3.45 3.95
N THR A 194 3.11 2.90 2.75
CA THR A 194 4.17 2.15 2.04
C THR A 194 5.34 3.02 1.63
N VAL A 195 5.08 4.23 1.11
CA VAL A 195 6.12 5.18 0.70
C VAL A 195 6.95 5.58 1.91
N TYR A 196 6.31 6.01 3.01
CA TYR A 196 7.02 6.32 4.26
C TYR A 196 7.78 5.09 4.77
N THR A 197 7.15 3.92 4.84
CA THR A 197 7.84 2.68 5.24
C THR A 197 9.10 2.43 4.40
N ARG A 198 9.03 2.60 3.07
CA ARG A 198 10.17 2.32 2.19
C ARG A 198 11.24 3.39 2.28
N VAL A 199 10.87 4.66 2.27
CA VAL A 199 11.83 5.78 2.26
C VAL A 199 12.55 5.89 3.60
N CYS A 200 11.81 5.79 4.70
CA CYS A 200 12.34 6.02 6.03
C CYS A 200 13.14 4.82 6.55
N LEU A 201 12.65 3.58 6.34
CA LEU A 201 13.39 2.39 6.78
C LEU A 201 14.65 2.14 5.96
N ASN A 202 14.73 2.60 4.71
CA ASN A 202 15.98 2.57 3.94
C ASN A 202 16.93 3.75 4.28
N GLY A 203 16.63 4.56 5.30
CA GLY A 203 17.58 5.54 5.85
C GLY A 203 17.64 6.88 5.12
N HIS A 204 16.58 7.28 4.40
CA HIS A 204 16.55 8.60 3.77
C HIS A 204 16.64 9.73 4.83
N PRO A 205 17.68 10.59 4.83
CA PRO A 205 17.97 11.52 5.92
C PRO A 205 16.78 12.40 6.33
N ALA A 206 16.13 13.05 5.37
CA ALA A 206 14.98 13.92 5.64
C ALA A 206 13.80 13.19 6.29
N CYS A 207 13.60 11.90 5.97
CA CYS A 207 12.52 11.16 6.63
C CYS A 207 12.92 10.71 8.04
N VAL A 208 14.17 10.25 8.21
CA VAL A 208 14.66 9.85 9.53
C VAL A 208 14.58 11.02 10.50
N GLU A 209 15.02 12.21 10.07
CA GLU A 209 14.93 13.44 10.87
C GLU A 209 13.47 13.80 11.20
N TYR A 210 12.57 13.71 10.22
CA TYR A 210 11.14 13.96 10.46
C TYR A 210 10.53 12.96 11.47
N ALA A 211 10.82 11.67 11.32
CA ALA A 211 10.33 10.64 12.23
C ALA A 211 10.85 10.87 13.66
N GLN A 212 12.13 11.23 13.80
CA GLN A 212 12.73 11.59 15.09
C GLN A 212 12.08 12.85 15.68
N GLN A 213 11.80 13.87 14.88
CA GLN A 213 11.13 15.09 15.35
C GLN A 213 9.70 14.80 15.84
N LEU A 214 8.91 14.03 15.09
CA LEU A 214 7.58 13.61 15.52
C LEU A 214 7.63 12.83 16.84
N LEU A 215 8.63 11.97 17.03
CA LEU A 215 8.75 11.19 18.26
C LEU A 215 9.28 11.99 19.45
N ARG A 216 10.10 13.02 19.24
CA ARG A 216 10.42 14.00 20.30
C ARG A 216 9.16 14.70 20.81
N MET A 217 8.29 15.15 19.90
CA MET A 217 7.01 15.76 20.30
C MET A 217 6.09 14.75 20.99
N LEU A 218 6.05 13.51 20.51
CA LEU A 218 5.24 12.44 21.09
C LEU A 218 5.67 12.07 22.52
N ARG A 219 6.98 12.07 22.80
CA ARG A 219 7.52 11.82 24.15
C ARG A 219 7.00 12.86 25.14
N ALA A 220 7.01 14.13 24.74
CA ALA A 220 6.53 15.22 25.58
C ALA A 220 4.99 15.21 25.73
N SER A 221 4.25 14.96 24.65
CA SER A 221 2.78 15.01 24.70
C SER A 221 2.15 13.79 25.36
N CYS A 222 2.75 12.60 25.21
CA CYS A 222 2.20 11.33 25.69
C CYS A 222 3.00 10.71 26.84
N GLU A 223 3.71 11.48 27.67
CA GLU A 223 4.57 10.93 28.74
C GLU A 223 3.82 9.98 29.69
N ASP A 224 2.64 10.39 30.18
CA ASP A 224 1.80 9.58 31.09
C ASP A 224 0.56 8.97 30.41
N SER A 225 0.48 9.08 29.08
CA SER A 225 -0.68 8.60 28.31
C SER A 225 -0.33 7.43 27.39
N MET A 226 -1.35 6.64 27.07
CA MET A 226 -1.31 5.63 26.00
C MET A 226 -1.15 6.30 24.63
N LEU A 227 -0.45 5.67 23.68
CA LEU A 227 -0.29 6.21 22.33
C LEU A 227 -1.58 6.07 21.50
N SER A 228 -2.54 5.25 21.93
CA SER A 228 -3.89 5.21 21.36
C SER A 228 -4.68 6.50 21.64
N ASN A 229 -4.30 7.28 22.65
CA ASN A 229 -4.95 8.55 22.98
C ASN A 229 -4.72 9.58 21.87
N LYS A 230 -5.80 9.98 21.19
CA LYS A 230 -5.76 10.93 20.06
C LYS A 230 -5.43 12.37 20.47
N THR A 231 -5.62 12.71 21.75
CA THR A 231 -5.31 14.05 22.27
C THR A 231 -3.81 14.24 22.38
N CYS A 232 -3.08 13.22 22.84
CA CYS A 232 -1.63 13.30 22.98
C CYS A 232 -0.90 12.88 21.68
N ASN A 233 -1.42 11.86 20.97
CA ASN A 233 -0.79 11.32 19.78
C ASN A 233 -1.46 11.84 18.50
N THR A 234 -0.95 12.96 18.01
CA THR A 234 -1.39 13.63 16.79
C THR A 234 -0.94 12.94 15.50
N ILE A 235 -0.07 11.92 15.59
CA ILE A 235 0.39 11.19 14.42
C ILE A 235 -0.80 10.45 13.80
N PRO A 236 -1.11 10.67 12.51
CA PRO A 236 -2.22 9.99 11.85
C PRO A 236 -2.07 8.46 11.93
N PRO A 237 -3.13 7.69 12.25
CA PRO A 237 -3.01 6.24 12.48
C PRO A 237 -2.32 5.43 11.37
N TYR A 238 -2.41 5.88 10.11
CA TYR A 238 -1.77 5.24 8.97
C TYR A 238 -0.26 5.51 8.85
N LEU A 239 0.28 6.51 9.56
CA LEU A 239 1.71 6.84 9.63
C LEU A 239 2.38 6.35 10.91
N ARG A 240 1.61 6.02 11.96
CA ARG A 240 2.15 5.62 13.27
C ARG A 240 3.18 4.50 13.15
N GLN A 241 2.83 3.43 12.44
CA GLN A 241 3.76 2.31 12.27
C GLN A 241 5.09 2.70 11.59
N PRO A 242 5.12 3.23 10.35
CA PRO A 242 6.39 3.58 9.71
C PRO A 242 7.22 4.58 10.52
N ILE A 243 6.58 5.53 11.20
CA ILE A 243 7.26 6.51 12.04
C ILE A 243 7.87 5.84 13.29
N TYR A 244 7.11 5.01 14.01
CA TYR A 244 7.61 4.29 15.17
C TYR A 244 8.80 3.38 14.82
N SER A 245 8.67 2.56 13.78
CA SER A 245 9.77 1.68 13.35
C SER A 245 11.01 2.46 12.92
N THR A 246 10.84 3.56 12.18
CA THR A 246 11.99 4.38 11.76
C THR A 246 12.71 4.95 12.96
N ALA A 247 11.95 5.50 13.91
CA ALA A 247 12.56 6.14 15.06
C ALA A 247 13.27 5.12 15.96
N VAL A 248 12.69 3.94 16.21
CA VAL A 248 13.40 2.87 16.96
C VAL A 248 14.63 2.38 16.20
N MET A 249 14.55 2.22 14.88
CA MET A 249 15.66 1.76 14.04
C MET A 249 16.87 2.71 14.05
N TYR A 250 16.62 4.01 14.14
CA TYR A 250 17.64 5.08 14.10
C TYR A 250 17.73 5.87 15.42
N GLY A 251 17.24 5.31 16.52
CA GLY A 251 17.15 5.98 17.83
C GLY A 251 18.09 5.41 18.88
N ASP A 252 18.20 6.11 20.01
CA ASP A 252 19.01 5.75 21.18
C ASP A 252 18.28 4.78 22.12
N ASP A 253 18.94 4.38 23.21
CA ASP A 253 18.38 3.41 24.18
C ASP A 253 17.15 4.00 24.89
N ASP A 254 17.21 5.28 25.23
CA ASP A 254 16.12 6.00 25.89
C ASP A 254 14.83 5.98 25.06
N LEU A 255 14.93 6.13 23.74
CA LEU A 255 13.78 6.03 22.85
C LEU A 255 13.22 4.60 22.83
N PHE A 256 14.08 3.59 22.83
CA PHE A 256 13.63 2.20 22.90
C PHE A 256 12.90 1.92 24.21
N GLU A 257 13.45 2.35 25.35
CA GLU A 257 12.79 2.20 26.65
C GLU A 257 11.46 2.94 26.73
N PHE A 258 11.40 4.15 26.15
CA PHE A 258 10.13 4.88 26.02
C PHE A 258 9.10 4.08 25.22
N MET A 259 9.45 3.58 24.04
CA MET A 259 8.51 2.79 23.23
C MET A 259 8.12 1.48 23.92
N TYR A 260 9.06 0.86 24.63
CA TYR A 260 8.82 -0.37 25.39
C TYR A 260 7.89 -0.14 26.59
N SER A 261 8.04 0.98 27.31
CA SER A 261 7.11 1.35 28.38
C SER A 261 5.71 1.63 27.85
N LYS A 262 5.60 2.30 26.69
CA LYS A 262 4.33 2.52 26.00
C LYS A 262 3.66 1.21 25.57
N TRP A 263 4.43 0.25 25.08
CA TRP A 263 3.89 -1.08 24.74
C TRP A 263 3.27 -1.81 25.92
N LYS A 264 3.88 -1.71 27.12
CA LYS A 264 3.31 -2.33 28.34
C LYS A 264 2.04 -1.64 28.80
N LEU A 265 1.98 -0.31 28.66
CA LEU A 265 0.84 0.51 29.08
C LEU A 265 -0.36 0.39 28.12
N GLU A 266 -0.10 0.16 26.82
CA GLU A 266 -1.12 0.22 25.78
C GLU A 266 -2.13 -0.93 25.87
N MET A 267 -3.42 -0.58 26.02
CA MET A 267 -4.52 -1.56 26.05
C MET A 267 -5.13 -1.80 24.66
N TYR A 268 -5.02 -0.83 23.74
CA TYR A 268 -5.63 -0.97 22.42
C TYR A 268 -4.77 -1.85 21.51
N GLN A 269 -5.24 -3.07 21.24
CA GLN A 269 -4.48 -4.13 20.56
C GLN A 269 -3.77 -3.65 19.28
N THR A 270 -4.47 -2.95 18.38
CA THR A 270 -3.87 -2.49 17.12
C THR A 270 -2.73 -1.48 17.34
N GLU A 271 -2.84 -0.60 18.34
CA GLU A 271 -1.76 0.35 18.64
C GLU A 271 -0.59 -0.38 19.33
N ARG A 272 -0.90 -1.29 20.26
CA ARG A 272 0.07 -2.15 20.93
C ARG A 272 0.90 -2.94 19.92
N GLU A 273 0.25 -3.51 18.90
CA GLU A 273 0.92 -4.20 17.79
C GLU A 273 1.86 -3.30 16.97
N ARG A 274 1.46 -2.05 16.68
CA ARG A 274 2.34 -1.10 15.98
C ARG A 274 3.59 -0.79 16.77
N ILE A 275 3.45 -0.54 18.08
CA ILE A 275 4.58 -0.28 18.97
C ILE A 275 5.49 -1.52 19.01
N TRP A 276 4.89 -2.70 19.07
CA TRP A 276 5.62 -3.97 19.07
C TRP A 276 6.45 -4.18 17.80
N ILE A 277 5.85 -4.00 16.62
CA ILE A 277 6.55 -4.08 15.34
C ILE A 277 7.69 -3.06 15.27
N ALA A 278 7.51 -1.87 15.85
CA ALA A 278 8.55 -0.85 15.93
C ALA A 278 9.72 -1.25 16.80
N LEU A 279 9.49 -1.83 17.98
CA LEU A 279 10.55 -2.34 18.86
C LEU A 279 11.42 -3.38 18.14
N GLY A 280 10.80 -4.23 17.31
CA GLY A 280 11.50 -5.20 16.48
C GLY A 280 12.36 -4.60 15.35
N ALA A 281 12.24 -3.31 15.06
CA ALA A 281 13.06 -2.62 14.06
C ALA A 281 14.43 -2.16 14.60
N SER A 282 14.68 -2.30 15.90
CA SER A 282 15.96 -1.94 16.53
C SER A 282 17.13 -2.71 15.90
N LYS A 283 18.26 -2.03 15.71
CA LYS A 283 19.51 -2.62 15.21
C LYS A 283 20.40 -3.21 16.32
N ARG A 284 20.11 -2.89 17.59
CA ARG A 284 20.89 -3.35 18.76
C ARG A 284 20.52 -4.76 19.17
N LYS A 285 21.52 -5.58 19.46
CA LYS A 285 21.36 -7.00 19.81
C LYS A 285 20.59 -7.18 21.11
N GLU A 286 20.92 -6.40 22.14
CA GLU A 286 20.28 -6.40 23.45
C GLU A 286 18.78 -6.13 23.37
N HIS A 287 18.38 -5.16 22.53
CA HIS A 287 16.97 -4.82 22.29
C HIS A 287 16.21 -5.97 21.65
N ILE A 288 16.83 -6.57 20.62
CA ILE A 288 16.27 -7.72 19.93
C ILE A 288 16.08 -8.88 20.91
N HIS A 289 17.10 -9.22 21.69
CA HIS A 289 17.02 -10.31 22.67
C HIS A 289 15.88 -10.09 23.66
N ARG A 290 15.74 -8.87 24.21
CA ARG A 290 14.65 -8.56 25.14
C ARG A 290 13.26 -8.68 24.53
N VAL A 291 13.09 -8.26 23.28
CA VAL A 291 11.83 -8.44 22.54
C VAL A 291 11.55 -9.93 22.32
N PHE A 292 12.58 -10.71 21.96
CA PHE A 292 12.51 -12.17 21.77
C PHE A 292 12.14 -12.91 23.05
N ASP A 293 12.84 -12.63 24.14
CA ASP A 293 12.61 -13.30 25.42
C ASP A 293 11.19 -13.03 25.91
N GLY A 294 10.70 -11.80 25.72
CA GLY A 294 9.32 -11.43 26.03
C GLY A 294 8.24 -12.10 25.17
N LEU A 295 8.59 -12.76 24.06
CA LEU A 295 7.63 -13.51 23.21
C LEU A 295 7.59 -14.98 23.54
N PHE A 296 8.75 -15.57 23.78
CA PHE A 296 8.89 -17.01 23.97
C PHE A 296 8.76 -17.43 25.42
N PHE A 297 9.03 -16.52 26.37
CA PHE A 297 9.13 -16.86 27.79
C PHE A 297 8.22 -16.04 28.73
N ASN A 298 7.31 -15.21 28.20
CA ASN A 298 6.27 -14.56 29.01
C ASN A 298 5.01 -15.44 29.12
N ASP A 299 4.34 -15.37 30.28
CA ASP A 299 3.12 -16.15 30.60
C ASP A 299 1.88 -15.80 29.75
N VAL A 300 1.90 -14.68 29.01
CA VAL A 300 0.77 -14.22 28.19
C VAL A 300 1.03 -14.52 26.72
N PRO A 301 0.22 -15.38 26.07
CA PRO A 301 0.35 -15.67 24.64
C PRO A 301 0.14 -14.39 23.82
N VAL A 302 1.17 -13.95 23.11
CA VAL A 302 1.07 -12.87 22.11
C VAL A 302 0.85 -13.51 20.74
N ASP A 303 -0.12 -13.06 19.95
CA ASP A 303 -0.25 -13.52 18.56
C ASP A 303 0.99 -13.10 17.76
N LEU A 304 1.81 -14.08 17.39
CA LEU A 304 3.12 -13.89 16.75
C LEU A 304 3.03 -13.62 15.24
N ARG A 305 1.85 -13.80 14.62
CA ARG A 305 1.66 -13.67 13.16
C ARG A 305 2.05 -12.28 12.60
N PRO A 306 1.70 -11.14 13.25
CA PRO A 306 2.12 -9.81 12.78
C PRO A 306 3.63 -9.59 12.88
N MET A 307 4.28 -10.22 13.87
CA MET A 307 5.72 -10.11 14.07
C MET A 307 6.51 -10.90 13.03
N CYS A 308 6.14 -12.14 12.73
CA CYS A 308 6.83 -12.92 11.68
C CYS A 308 6.81 -12.21 10.31
N ALA A 309 5.72 -11.50 9.98
CA ALA A 309 5.60 -10.75 8.73
C ALA A 309 6.42 -9.45 8.71
N GLY A 310 6.52 -8.72 9.83
CA GLY A 310 7.27 -7.47 9.94
C GLY A 310 8.76 -7.65 10.22
N TYR A 311 9.12 -8.58 11.10
CA TYR A 311 10.46 -8.80 11.64
C TYR A 311 11.39 -9.48 10.62
N VAL A 312 10.93 -10.52 9.93
CA VAL A 312 11.68 -11.21 8.85
C VAL A 312 11.99 -10.22 7.71
N ARG A 313 11.11 -9.25 7.45
CA ARG A 313 11.30 -8.27 6.37
C ARG A 313 12.34 -7.20 6.69
N LEU A 314 12.50 -6.83 7.96
CA LEU A 314 13.36 -5.71 8.40
C LEU A 314 14.73 -6.20 8.88
N VAL A 315 14.78 -7.28 9.64
CA VAL A 315 16.03 -7.82 10.21
C VAL A 315 16.89 -8.53 9.17
N ILE A 316 16.29 -9.27 8.23
CA ILE A 316 17.06 -9.88 7.13
C ILE A 316 17.69 -8.80 6.24
N LYS A 317 17.05 -7.64 6.06
CA LYS A 317 17.65 -6.54 5.30
C LYS A 317 18.76 -5.82 6.05
N GLY A 318 18.61 -5.57 7.35
CA GLY A 318 19.67 -4.94 8.14
C GLY A 318 20.92 -5.82 8.26
N ILE A 319 20.74 -7.12 8.54
CA ILE A 319 21.86 -8.05 8.73
C ILE A 319 22.60 -8.38 7.43
N ILE A 320 21.91 -8.38 6.27
CA ILE A 320 22.54 -8.67 4.97
C ILE A 320 23.31 -7.45 4.43
N TYR A 321 22.83 -6.22 4.64
CA TYR A 321 23.49 -5.02 4.10
C TYR A 321 24.74 -4.57 4.88
N ASP A 322 24.93 -5.02 6.13
CA ASP A 322 26.16 -4.76 6.89
C ASP A 322 27.26 -5.84 6.64
N ARG A 323 27.05 -6.76 5.69
CA ARG A 323 28.02 -7.82 5.32
C ARG A 323 28.53 -7.73 3.86
N VAL A 324 28.31 -6.62 3.18
CA VAL A 324 28.94 -6.27 1.88
C VAL A 324 29.47 -4.85 2.02
#